data_AF-A0A940NYC3-F1
#
_entry.id   AF-A0A940NYC3-F1
#
_cell.length_a   1.000
_cell.length_b   1.000
_cell.length_c   1.000
_cell.angle_alpha   90.00
_cell.angle_beta   90.00
_cell.angle_gamma   90.00
#
_symmetry.space_group_name_H-M   'P 1'
#
loop_
_entity.id
_entity.type
_entity.pdbx_description
1 polymer ?
#
loop_
_entity_poly.entity_id
_entity_poly.type
_entity_poly.pdbx_seq_one_letter_code
_entity_poly.pdbx_strand_id
1 'polypeptide(L)'
;MRESGILLPVTALPSAHGIGKLGQAAYDFVDFLYSAGCHYWQVLPLTPTSYGDSPYQSPSCFAGNPYLIDFDILADRGWLSHADYDGIPWESEPDTIDYALLWRQVKPVLRIAYDNFSKRKPAAFKKFCTAQKAWLPDYALFMALKDAHDGKAWDEWEPELRLCKREAVAAARKEYRTEIEFWQFVQFCFFSQWDSLKQ
;
A
#
# COMPACT_ATOMS: atom_id res chain seq x y z
N MET A 1 29.53 3.74 20.81
CA MET A 1 28.19 4.12 21.30
C MET A 1 27.38 2.85 21.46
N ARG A 2 26.67 2.65 22.56
CA ARG A 2 25.81 1.48 22.80
C ARG A 2 24.37 1.92 22.59
N GLU A 3 23.61 1.16 21.82
CA GLU A 3 22.25 1.49 21.40
C GLU A 3 21.30 0.32 21.65
N SER A 4 20.02 0.60 21.80
CA SER A 4 18.93 -0.38 21.95
C SER A 4 17.79 -0.07 20.99
N GLY A 5 16.96 -1.09 20.72
CA GLY A 5 15.80 -0.96 19.86
C GLY A 5 14.80 -2.10 20.05
N ILE A 6 13.64 -1.94 19.44
CA ILE A 6 12.55 -2.92 19.47
C ILE A 6 12.26 -3.38 18.04
N LEU A 7 12.11 -4.70 17.88
CA LEU A 7 11.54 -5.31 16.68
C LEU A 7 10.02 -5.36 16.84
N LEU A 8 9.30 -4.61 16.01
CA LEU A 8 7.84 -4.65 15.93
C LEU A 8 7.42 -4.47 14.47
N PRO A 9 6.74 -5.45 13.83
CA PRO A 9 6.14 -5.23 12.52
C PRO A 9 5.09 -4.12 12.58
N VAL A 10 5.02 -3.23 11.58
CA VAL A 10 3.96 -2.19 11.50
C VAL A 10 2.57 -2.81 11.59
N THR A 11 2.38 -4.00 11.01
CA THR A 11 1.11 -4.74 11.02
C THR A 11 0.64 -5.13 12.42
N ALA A 12 1.53 -5.18 13.41
CA ALA A 12 1.23 -5.52 14.79
C ALA A 12 0.83 -4.31 15.67
N LEU A 13 0.85 -3.10 15.10
CA LEU A 13 0.32 -1.92 15.79
C LEU A 13 -1.20 -2.03 15.96
N PRO A 14 -1.76 -1.49 17.05
CA PRO A 14 -3.20 -1.45 17.25
C PRO A 14 -3.88 -0.62 16.16
N SER A 15 -5.04 -1.07 15.70
CA SER A 15 -5.77 -0.44 14.60
C SER A 15 -7.24 -0.81 14.63
N ALA A 16 -8.13 0.15 14.39
CA ALA A 16 -9.55 -0.11 14.19
C ALA A 16 -9.87 -0.71 12.80
N HIS A 17 -8.86 -0.81 11.93
CA HIS A 17 -8.99 -1.17 10.52
C HIS A 17 -8.33 -2.53 10.21
N GLY A 18 -8.33 -3.44 11.18
CA GLY A 18 -7.97 -4.87 11.05
C GLY A 18 -6.48 -5.19 10.95
N ILE A 19 -5.64 -4.16 10.73
CA ILE A 19 -4.18 -4.30 10.68
C ILE A 19 -3.51 -2.98 11.05
N GLY A 20 -2.36 -3.06 11.71
CA GLY A 20 -1.54 -1.89 12.00
C GLY A 20 -1.15 -1.12 10.73
N LYS A 21 -1.23 0.21 10.82
CA LYS A 21 -1.09 1.16 9.70
C LYS A 21 -0.09 2.27 10.04
N LEU A 22 0.32 3.03 9.03
CA LEU A 22 1.22 4.18 9.15
C LEU A 22 0.48 5.45 9.63
N GLY A 23 -0.35 5.29 10.65
CA GLY A 23 -1.20 6.33 11.26
C GLY A 23 -0.77 6.67 12.68
N GLN A 24 -1.69 7.20 13.48
CA GLN A 24 -1.42 7.70 14.83
C GLN A 24 -0.71 6.67 15.73
N ALA A 25 -1.14 5.40 15.70
CA ALA A 25 -0.52 4.33 16.49
C ALA A 25 0.98 4.13 16.18
N ALA A 26 1.42 4.42 14.95
CA ALA A 26 2.84 4.35 14.60
C ALA A 26 3.63 5.52 15.22
N TYR A 27 3.06 6.72 15.25
CA TYR A 27 3.66 7.88 15.94
C TYR A 27 3.70 7.66 17.45
N ASP A 28 2.62 7.15 18.04
CA ASP A 28 2.55 6.81 19.47
C ASP A 28 3.63 5.78 19.84
N PHE A 29 3.90 4.82 18.95
CA PHE A 29 4.97 3.86 19.15
C PHE A 29 6.37 4.48 19.06
N VAL A 30 6.59 5.44 18.16
CA VAL A 30 7.85 6.21 18.10
C VAL A 30 8.04 7.04 19.37
N ASP A 31 7.00 7.70 19.85
CA ASP A 31 7.03 8.45 21.12
C ASP A 31 7.33 7.52 22.31
N PHE A 32 6.75 6.32 22.31
CA PHE A 32 7.07 5.28 23.28
C PHE A 32 8.56 4.91 23.24
N LEU A 33 9.12 4.62 22.06
CA LEU A 33 10.55 4.30 21.91
C LEU A 33 11.44 5.42 22.45
N TYR A 34 11.13 6.67 22.10
CA TYR A 34 11.85 7.83 22.60
C TYR A 34 11.80 7.93 24.12
N SER A 35 10.62 7.79 24.72
CA SER A 35 10.44 7.83 26.18
C SER A 35 11.15 6.68 26.91
N ALA A 36 11.26 5.51 26.26
CA ALA A 36 11.94 4.34 26.77
C ALA A 36 13.47 4.37 26.56
N GLY A 37 14.00 5.40 25.91
CA GLY A 37 15.43 5.50 25.56
C GLY A 37 15.87 4.46 24.51
N CYS A 38 14.93 3.96 23.69
CA CYS A 38 15.23 3.10 22.56
C CYS A 38 15.40 3.96 21.30
N HIS A 39 16.47 3.72 20.55
CA HIS A 39 16.85 4.55 19.41
C HIS A 39 16.60 3.89 18.05
N TYR A 40 16.21 2.61 18.04
CA TYR A 40 15.94 1.86 16.81
C TYR A 40 14.58 1.18 16.86
N TRP A 41 13.82 1.34 15.77
CA TRP A 41 12.69 0.51 15.44
C TRP A 41 13.06 -0.40 14.28
N GLN A 42 13.12 -1.71 14.53
CA GLN A 42 13.27 -2.69 13.47
C GLN A 42 11.88 -3.15 13.01
N VAL A 43 11.64 -3.11 11.70
CA VAL A 43 10.41 -3.60 11.05
C VAL A 43 10.71 -4.80 10.16
N LEU A 44 9.67 -5.55 9.80
CA LEU A 44 9.72 -6.54 8.72
C LEU A 44 9.64 -5.81 7.35
N PRO A 45 9.90 -6.49 6.22
CA PRO A 45 9.72 -5.88 4.90
C PRO A 45 8.32 -5.25 4.75
N LEU A 46 8.28 -4.00 4.29
CA LEU A 46 7.05 -3.23 4.11
C LEU A 46 6.44 -3.39 2.71
N THR A 47 6.94 -4.36 1.95
CA THR A 47 6.51 -4.63 0.58
C THR A 47 5.15 -5.32 0.55
N PRO A 48 4.35 -5.18 -0.54
CA PRO A 48 3.08 -5.89 -0.67
C PRO A 48 3.26 -7.38 -0.44
N THR A 49 2.29 -8.03 0.16
CA THR A 49 2.31 -9.49 0.35
C THR A 49 1.62 -10.18 -0.82
N SER A 50 2.02 -11.43 -1.09
CA SER A 50 1.35 -12.32 -2.04
C SER A 50 0.53 -13.38 -1.30
N TYR A 51 0.18 -14.48 -1.97
CA TYR A 51 -0.48 -15.62 -1.37
C TYR A 51 0.33 -16.15 -0.18
N GLY A 52 -0.30 -16.30 0.99
CA GLY A 52 0.34 -16.69 2.24
C GLY A 52 0.80 -15.52 3.13
N ASP A 53 0.55 -14.27 2.70
CA ASP A 53 0.65 -13.05 3.52
C ASP A 53 2.03 -12.77 4.14
N SER A 54 3.05 -13.49 3.68
CA SER A 54 4.42 -13.34 4.16
C SER A 54 5.05 -12.06 3.61
N PRO A 55 5.62 -11.19 4.47
CA PRO A 55 6.34 -10.01 4.03
C PRO A 55 7.61 -10.36 3.24
N TYR A 56 8.06 -11.61 3.29
CA TYR A 56 9.21 -12.10 2.52
C TYR A 56 8.84 -12.65 1.13
N GLN A 57 7.56 -12.67 0.78
CA GLN A 57 7.06 -13.10 -0.52
C GLN A 57 6.23 -11.98 -1.16
N SER A 58 6.93 -11.08 -1.85
CA SER A 58 6.33 -9.90 -2.47
C SER A 58 6.33 -9.95 -4.01
N PRO A 59 5.30 -9.40 -4.68
CA PRO A 59 5.36 -9.15 -6.12
C PRO A 59 6.34 -8.03 -6.51
N SER A 60 6.93 -7.30 -5.56
CA SER A 60 7.85 -6.20 -5.85
C SER A 60 8.85 -5.99 -4.70
N CYS A 61 10.12 -5.75 -5.05
CA CYS A 61 11.14 -5.36 -4.07
C CYS A 61 11.17 -3.85 -3.76
N PHE A 62 10.35 -3.04 -4.46
CA PHE A 62 10.34 -1.58 -4.33
C PHE A 62 9.04 -1.02 -3.76
N ALA A 63 7.90 -1.65 -4.09
CA ALA A 63 6.59 -1.12 -3.72
C ALA A 63 6.36 -1.22 -2.21
N GLY A 64 5.49 -0.36 -1.68
CA GLY A 64 4.95 -0.44 -0.33
C GLY A 64 3.61 -1.16 -0.26
N ASN A 65 3.34 -1.79 0.87
CA ASN A 65 2.14 -2.58 1.10
C ASN A 65 0.89 -1.68 1.25
N PRO A 66 -0.13 -1.82 0.38
CA PRO A 66 -1.37 -1.03 0.46
C PRO A 66 -2.11 -1.15 1.79
N TYR A 67 -1.97 -2.28 2.50
CA TYR A 67 -2.63 -2.50 3.79
C TYR A 67 -2.15 -1.55 4.88
N LEU A 68 -0.91 -1.05 4.77
CA LEU A 68 -0.29 -0.16 5.75
C LEU A 68 -0.71 1.31 5.57
N ILE A 69 -1.47 1.62 4.52
CA ILE A 69 -1.99 2.97 4.30
C ILE A 69 -3.06 3.26 5.35
N ASP A 70 -2.85 4.32 6.11
CA ASP A 70 -3.76 4.85 7.09
C ASP A 70 -4.90 5.63 6.42
N PHE A 71 -6.15 5.33 6.79
CA PHE A 71 -7.34 5.92 6.18
C PHE A 71 -7.69 7.28 6.76
N ASP A 72 -7.40 7.52 8.04
CA ASP A 72 -7.65 8.82 8.69
C ASP A 72 -6.79 9.91 8.04
N ILE A 73 -5.53 9.61 7.71
CA ILE A 73 -4.68 10.54 6.94
C ILE A 73 -5.25 10.83 5.54
N LEU A 74 -5.95 9.87 4.91
CA LEU A 74 -6.62 10.12 3.63
C LEU A 74 -7.90 10.96 3.81
N ALA A 75 -8.59 10.80 4.95
CA ALA A 75 -9.74 11.61 5.33
C ALA A 75 -9.33 13.06 5.61
N ASP A 76 -8.23 13.30 6.32
CA ASP A 76 -7.66 14.63 6.56
C ASP A 76 -7.29 15.37 5.26
N ARG A 77 -6.92 14.61 4.22
CA ARG A 77 -6.64 15.13 2.88
C ARG A 77 -7.90 15.38 2.04
N GLY A 78 -9.07 15.04 2.57
CA GLY A 78 -10.36 15.13 1.87
C GLY A 78 -10.50 14.13 0.73
N TRP A 79 -9.72 13.04 0.73
CA TRP A 79 -9.86 11.96 -0.25
C TRP A 79 -10.84 10.89 0.22
N LEU A 80 -10.97 10.71 1.53
CA LEU A 80 -12.00 9.91 2.16
C LEU A 80 -12.85 10.77 3.11
N SER A 81 -13.97 10.20 3.53
CA SER A 81 -14.70 10.55 4.75
C SER A 81 -14.72 9.33 5.67
N HIS A 82 -14.85 9.53 6.98
CA HIS A 82 -14.96 8.44 7.95
C HIS A 82 -16.08 7.43 7.60
N ALA A 83 -17.20 7.93 7.05
CA ALA A 83 -18.31 7.08 6.62
C ALA A 83 -17.95 6.08 5.50
N ASP A 84 -16.85 6.31 4.76
CA ASP A 84 -16.38 5.42 3.71
C ASP A 84 -15.71 4.14 4.26
N TYR A 85 -15.29 4.12 5.53
CA TYR A 85 -14.56 2.97 6.10
C TYR A 85 -14.95 2.56 7.53
N ASP A 86 -15.59 3.41 8.33
CA ASP A 86 -15.98 3.08 9.72
C ASP A 86 -17.00 1.94 9.82
N GLY A 87 -17.91 1.83 8.84
CA GLY A 87 -18.98 0.82 8.83
C GLY A 87 -18.56 -0.56 8.32
N ILE A 88 -17.29 -0.71 7.96
CA ILE A 88 -16.77 -1.95 7.37
C ILE A 88 -16.30 -2.89 8.51
N PRO A 89 -16.69 -4.18 8.49
CA PRO A 89 -16.19 -5.13 9.48
C PRO A 89 -14.74 -5.47 9.15
N TRP A 90 -13.78 -4.92 9.90
CA TRP A 90 -12.34 -5.09 9.64
C TRP A 90 -11.69 -6.29 10.32
N GLU A 91 -12.41 -6.94 11.23
CA GLU A 91 -11.93 -8.08 12.02
C GLU A 91 -13.01 -9.17 12.00
N SER A 92 -12.56 -10.43 11.96
CA SER A 92 -13.42 -11.60 12.13
C SER A 92 -13.26 -12.24 13.50
N GLU A 93 -12.07 -12.11 14.10
CA GLU A 93 -11.74 -12.58 15.45
C GLU A 93 -10.89 -11.53 16.16
N PRO A 94 -11.06 -11.34 17.49
CA PRO A 94 -10.24 -10.39 18.25
C PRO A 94 -8.74 -10.67 18.15
N ASP A 95 -7.95 -9.60 18.15
CA ASP A 95 -6.47 -9.63 18.18
C ASP A 95 -5.81 -10.42 17.03
N THR A 96 -6.54 -10.71 15.95
CA THR A 96 -6.06 -11.51 14.82
C THR A 96 -6.27 -10.78 13.49
N ILE A 97 -5.23 -10.76 12.66
CA ILE A 97 -5.31 -10.16 11.32
C ILE A 97 -6.00 -11.15 10.36
N ASP A 98 -7.15 -10.76 9.80
CA ASP A 98 -7.81 -11.48 8.72
C ASP A 98 -7.38 -10.91 7.35
N TYR A 99 -6.32 -11.47 6.77
CA TYR A 99 -5.80 -11.03 5.48
C TYR A 99 -6.78 -11.22 4.31
N ALA A 100 -7.69 -12.20 4.40
CA ALA A 100 -8.70 -12.39 3.37
C ALA A 100 -9.73 -11.25 3.40
N LEU A 101 -10.08 -10.77 4.60
CA LEU A 101 -10.93 -9.60 4.81
C LEU A 101 -10.26 -8.32 4.31
N LEU A 102 -8.99 -8.10 4.65
CA LEU A 102 -8.19 -6.97 4.15
C LEU A 102 -8.12 -6.95 2.62
N TRP A 103 -7.88 -8.10 1.99
CA TRP A 103 -7.85 -8.22 0.53
C TRP A 103 -9.16 -7.80 -0.12
N ARG A 104 -10.30 -8.16 0.49
CA ARG A 104 -11.64 -7.79 0.00
C ARG A 104 -11.99 -6.31 0.23
N GLN A 105 -11.52 -5.71 1.32
CA GLN A 105 -12.04 -4.43 1.80
C GLN A 105 -11.13 -3.22 1.55
N VAL A 106 -9.81 -3.39 1.62
CA VAL A 106 -8.87 -2.26 1.50
C VAL A 106 -8.93 -1.64 0.12
N LYS A 107 -8.95 -2.45 -0.94
CA LYS A 107 -8.95 -1.95 -2.32
C LYS A 107 -10.20 -1.11 -2.65
N PRO A 108 -11.44 -1.53 -2.30
CA PRO A 108 -12.61 -0.66 -2.44
C PRO A 108 -12.49 0.69 -1.75
N VAL A 109 -11.99 0.75 -0.51
CA VAL A 109 -11.79 2.02 0.21
C VAL A 109 -10.76 2.91 -0.51
N LEU A 110 -9.62 2.34 -0.91
CA LEU A 110 -8.61 3.08 -1.67
C LEU A 110 -9.12 3.56 -3.03
N ARG A 111 -10.10 2.86 -3.63
CA ARG A 111 -10.73 3.31 -4.87
C ARG A 111 -11.55 4.59 -4.67
N ILE A 112 -12.32 4.68 -3.58
CA ILE A 112 -13.06 5.90 -3.22
C ILE A 112 -12.07 7.06 -3.04
N ALA A 113 -10.95 6.80 -2.33
CA ALA A 113 -9.89 7.77 -2.15
C ALA A 113 -9.31 8.26 -3.49
N TYR A 114 -9.04 7.32 -4.40
CA TYR A 114 -8.54 7.62 -5.73
C TYR A 114 -9.52 8.45 -6.55
N ASP A 115 -10.81 8.14 -6.52
CA ASP A 115 -11.83 8.85 -7.29
C ASP A 115 -11.91 10.32 -6.84
N ASN A 116 -11.81 10.60 -5.54
CA ASN A 116 -11.74 11.96 -5.02
C ASN A 116 -10.41 12.65 -5.34
N PHE A 117 -9.29 11.95 -5.16
CA PHE A 117 -7.95 12.43 -5.53
C PHE A 117 -7.85 12.81 -7.02
N SER A 118 -8.46 12.02 -7.90
CA SER A 118 -8.37 12.16 -9.35
C SER A 118 -9.00 13.47 -9.86
N LYS A 119 -9.99 14.00 -9.14
CA LYS A 119 -10.66 15.28 -9.44
C LYS A 119 -9.69 16.47 -9.34
N ARG A 120 -8.73 16.40 -8.40
CA ARG A 120 -7.72 17.45 -8.20
C ARG A 120 -6.41 16.85 -7.70
N LYS A 121 -5.59 16.41 -8.65
CA LYS A 121 -4.28 15.81 -8.36
C LYS A 121 -3.30 16.87 -7.85
N PRO A 122 -2.67 16.67 -6.67
CA PRO A 122 -1.63 17.56 -6.18
C PRO A 122 -0.37 17.46 -7.04
N ALA A 123 0.38 18.56 -7.17
CA ALA A 123 1.65 18.57 -7.92
C ALA A 123 2.69 17.58 -7.37
N ALA A 124 2.60 17.26 -6.06
CA ALA A 124 3.43 16.25 -5.41
C ALA A 124 3.31 14.86 -6.04
N PHE A 125 2.14 14.49 -6.56
CA PHE A 125 1.94 13.20 -7.23
C PHE A 125 2.80 13.08 -8.49
N LYS A 126 2.79 14.11 -9.34
CA LYS A 126 3.63 14.12 -10.55
C LYS A 126 5.13 14.06 -10.20
N LYS A 127 5.55 14.76 -9.14
CA LYS A 127 6.93 14.69 -8.63
C LYS A 127 7.28 13.28 -8.16
N PHE A 128 6.40 12.64 -7.39
CA PHE A 128 6.57 11.26 -6.96
C PHE A 128 6.70 10.30 -8.14
N CYS A 129 5.78 10.33 -9.11
CA CYS A 129 5.85 9.45 -10.27
C CYS A 129 7.13 9.68 -11.10
N THR A 130 7.61 10.93 -11.17
CA THR A 130 8.88 11.25 -11.84
C THR A 130 10.08 10.70 -11.08
N ALA A 131 10.09 10.84 -9.75
CA ALA A 131 11.15 10.33 -8.88
C ALA A 131 11.21 8.79 -8.90
N GLN A 132 10.06 8.12 -8.96
CA GLN A 132 9.94 6.66 -8.94
C GLN A 132 9.84 6.00 -10.33
N LYS A 133 10.17 6.75 -11.40
CA LYS A 133 9.98 6.31 -12.80
C LYS A 133 10.68 4.99 -13.16
N ALA A 134 11.70 4.59 -12.40
CA ALA A 134 12.50 3.40 -12.67
C ALA A 134 11.78 2.08 -12.40
N TRP A 135 10.76 2.07 -11.53
CA TRP A 135 10.05 0.85 -11.13
C TRP A 135 8.53 1.02 -11.13
N LEU A 136 8.03 2.22 -10.80
CA LEU A 136 6.61 2.45 -10.56
C LEU A 136 5.72 2.16 -11.79
N PRO A 137 6.08 2.55 -13.03
CA PRO A 137 5.23 2.28 -14.20
C PRO A 137 5.06 0.79 -14.52
N ASP A 138 6.07 -0.03 -14.20
CA ASP A 138 6.04 -1.48 -14.45
C ASP A 138 5.29 -2.20 -13.33
N TYR A 139 5.53 -1.83 -12.07
CA TYR A 139 4.76 -2.32 -10.94
C TYR A 139 3.26 -2.02 -11.10
N ALA A 140 2.91 -0.78 -11.46
CA ALA A 140 1.51 -0.39 -11.61
C ALA A 140 0.81 -1.12 -12.77
N LEU A 141 1.52 -1.34 -13.89
CA LEU A 141 1.01 -2.17 -14.99
C LEU A 141 0.83 -3.62 -14.56
N PHE A 142 1.82 -4.18 -13.87
CA PHE A 142 1.76 -5.56 -13.36
C PHE A 142 0.54 -5.75 -12.44
N MET A 143 0.30 -4.83 -11.50
CA MET A 143 -0.83 -4.93 -10.59
C MET A 143 -2.18 -4.74 -11.31
N ALA A 144 -2.26 -3.82 -12.27
CA ALA A 144 -3.45 -3.65 -13.10
C ALA A 144 -3.77 -4.91 -13.92
N LEU A 145 -2.76 -5.53 -14.53
CA LEU A 145 -2.91 -6.79 -15.25
C LEU A 145 -3.29 -7.93 -14.31
N LYS A 146 -2.66 -8.01 -13.15
CA LYS A 146 -2.99 -9.02 -12.13
C LYS A 146 -4.46 -8.93 -11.71
N ASP A 147 -4.97 -7.72 -11.51
CA ASP A 147 -6.39 -7.49 -11.23
C ASP A 147 -7.28 -7.92 -12.40
N ALA A 148 -6.91 -7.58 -13.64
CA ALA A 148 -7.66 -7.94 -14.84
C ALA A 148 -7.70 -9.47 -15.10
N HIS A 149 -6.79 -10.23 -14.49
CA HIS A 149 -6.71 -11.68 -14.56
C HIS A 149 -7.13 -12.37 -13.27
N ASP A 150 -8.00 -11.74 -12.46
CA ASP A 150 -8.55 -12.30 -11.22
C ASP A 150 -7.48 -12.79 -10.23
N GLY A 151 -6.32 -12.11 -10.19
CA GLY A 151 -5.24 -12.45 -9.28
C GLY A 151 -4.32 -13.59 -9.74
N LYS A 152 -4.48 -14.14 -10.95
CA LYS A 152 -3.60 -15.18 -11.49
C LYS A 152 -2.13 -14.79 -11.51
N ALA A 153 -1.24 -15.79 -11.51
CA ALA A 153 0.19 -15.57 -11.65
C ALA A 153 0.52 -15.10 -13.09
N TRP A 154 1.60 -14.35 -13.25
CA TRP A 154 1.94 -13.71 -14.53
C TRP A 154 2.30 -14.70 -15.64
N ASP A 155 2.73 -15.90 -15.26
CA ASP A 155 3.04 -17.00 -16.16
C ASP A 155 1.79 -17.72 -16.68
N GLU A 156 0.61 -17.42 -16.13
CA GLU A 156 -0.69 -17.89 -16.59
C GLU A 156 -1.41 -16.90 -17.52
N TRP A 157 -0.84 -15.71 -17.76
CA TRP A 157 -1.39 -14.70 -18.67
C TRP A 157 -1.15 -15.08 -20.15
N GLU A 158 -1.77 -14.35 -21.08
CA GLU A 158 -1.58 -14.60 -22.51
C GLU A 158 -0.08 -14.54 -22.88
N PRO A 159 0.40 -15.41 -23.79
CA PRO A 159 1.82 -15.51 -24.15
C PRO A 159 2.46 -14.16 -24.50
N GLU A 160 1.71 -13.26 -25.13
CA GLU A 160 2.12 -11.92 -25.52
C GLU A 160 2.50 -11.05 -24.31
N LEU A 161 1.68 -11.08 -23.26
CA LEU A 161 1.91 -10.32 -22.03
C LEU A 161 2.96 -11.00 -21.16
N ARG A 162 2.87 -12.33 -21.02
CA ARG A 162 3.85 -13.14 -20.28
C ARG A 162 5.28 -12.96 -20.81
N LEU A 163 5.45 -12.89 -22.13
CA LEU A 163 6.76 -12.68 -22.77
C LEU A 163 7.12 -11.20 -22.94
N CYS A 164 6.33 -10.30 -22.36
CA CYS A 164 6.52 -8.85 -22.45
C CYS A 164 6.71 -8.34 -23.89
N LYS A 165 5.93 -8.88 -24.85
CA LYS A 165 5.98 -8.41 -26.24
C LYS A 165 5.65 -6.93 -26.27
N ARG A 166 6.52 -6.13 -26.91
CA ARG A 166 6.46 -4.66 -26.88
C ARG A 166 5.08 -4.10 -27.25
N GLU A 167 4.44 -4.67 -28.27
CA GLU A 167 3.12 -4.23 -28.75
C GLU A 167 2.01 -4.54 -27.75
N ALA A 168 2.00 -5.74 -27.16
CA ALA A 168 1.01 -6.13 -26.16
C ALA A 168 1.15 -5.32 -24.87
N VAL A 169 2.38 -5.07 -24.41
CA VAL A 169 2.65 -4.18 -23.27
C VAL A 169 2.19 -2.76 -23.57
N ALA A 170 2.43 -2.25 -24.78
CA ALA A 170 1.97 -0.91 -25.17
C ALA A 170 0.44 -0.81 -25.23
N ALA A 171 -0.22 -1.86 -25.75
CA ALA A 171 -1.68 -1.96 -25.78
C ALA A 171 -2.25 -1.99 -24.35
N ALA A 172 -1.72 -2.85 -23.48
CA ALA A 172 -2.13 -2.95 -22.08
C ALA A 172 -1.95 -1.61 -21.33
N ARG A 173 -0.85 -0.88 -21.57
CA ARG A 173 -0.66 0.46 -20.97
C ARG A 173 -1.73 1.46 -21.38
N LYS A 174 -2.24 1.35 -22.61
CA LYS A 174 -3.32 2.21 -23.11
C LYS A 174 -4.66 1.80 -22.52
N GLU A 175 -4.93 0.50 -22.50
CA GLU A 175 -6.17 -0.08 -22.01
C GLU A 175 -6.36 0.13 -20.51
N TYR A 176 -5.36 -0.23 -19.70
CA TYR A 176 -5.42 -0.16 -18.24
C TYR A 176 -4.92 1.16 -17.66
N ARG A 177 -4.98 2.26 -18.42
CA ARG A 177 -4.42 3.56 -18.01
C ARG A 177 -4.95 4.04 -16.65
N THR A 178 -6.25 3.90 -16.41
CA THR A 178 -6.88 4.29 -15.13
C THR A 178 -6.40 3.42 -13.99
N GLU A 179 -6.25 2.12 -14.21
CA GLU A 179 -5.82 1.17 -13.18
C GLU A 179 -4.33 1.31 -12.86
N ILE A 180 -3.52 1.62 -13.86
CA ILE A 180 -2.13 1.99 -13.67
C ILE A 180 -2.03 3.25 -12.79
N GLU A 181 -2.83 4.28 -13.07
CA GLU A 181 -2.81 5.50 -12.26
C GLU A 181 -3.33 5.28 -10.82
N PHE A 182 -4.32 4.40 -10.64
CA PHE A 182 -4.76 3.95 -9.32
C PHE A 182 -3.60 3.32 -8.53
N TRP A 183 -2.88 2.36 -9.11
CA TRP A 183 -1.76 1.73 -8.42
C TRP A 183 -0.59 2.69 -8.17
N GLN A 184 -0.39 3.69 -9.04
CA GLN A 184 0.55 4.79 -8.78
C GLN A 184 0.10 5.65 -7.59
N PHE A 185 -1.19 5.95 -7.49
CA PHE A 185 -1.77 6.68 -6.37
C PHE A 185 -1.61 5.91 -5.05
N VAL A 186 -1.88 4.61 -5.04
CA VAL A 186 -1.68 3.76 -3.85
C VAL A 186 -0.24 3.86 -3.35
N GLN A 187 0.75 3.76 -4.24
CA GLN A 187 2.15 3.90 -3.87
C GLN A 187 2.49 5.33 -3.39
N PHE A 188 1.92 6.35 -4.03
CA PHE A 188 2.08 7.72 -3.57
C PHE A 188 1.54 7.93 -2.14
N CYS A 189 0.39 7.36 -1.81
CA CYS A 189 -0.18 7.40 -0.46
C CYS A 189 0.73 6.70 0.55
N PHE A 190 1.16 5.47 0.26
CA PHE A 190 2.07 4.72 1.11
C PHE A 190 3.36 5.50 1.39
N PHE A 191 4.07 5.92 0.35
CA PHE A 191 5.35 6.60 0.52
C PHE A 191 5.19 7.97 1.19
N SER A 192 4.09 8.68 0.93
CA SER A 192 3.82 9.95 1.64
C SER A 192 3.66 9.74 3.14
N GLN A 193 2.99 8.67 3.58
CA GLN A 193 2.81 8.38 5.00
C GLN A 193 4.09 7.84 5.63
N TRP A 194 4.78 6.93 4.94
CA TRP A 194 6.05 6.36 5.38
C TRP A 194 7.15 7.40 5.51
N ASP A 195 7.26 8.32 4.55
CA ASP A 195 8.26 9.38 4.58
C ASP A 195 7.98 10.38 5.71
N SER A 196 6.72 10.69 6.01
CA SER A 196 6.36 11.53 7.15
C SER A 196 6.72 10.89 8.49
N LEU A 197 6.49 9.58 8.65
CA LEU A 197 6.80 8.86 9.91
C LEU A 197 8.30 8.80 10.20
N LYS A 198 9.16 8.87 9.17
CA LYS A 198 10.62 8.83 9.32
C LYS A 198 11.26 10.19 9.63
N GLN A 199 10.51 11.30 9.58
CA GLN A 199 11.02 12.64 9.89
C GLN A 199 11.00 12.90 11.40
#